data_AF-A0A7J2MU59-F1
#
_entry.id   AF-A0A7J2MU59-F1
#
_cell.length_a   1.000
_cell.length_b   1.000
_cell.length_c   1.000
_cell.angle_alpha   90.00
_cell.angle_beta   90.00
_cell.angle_gamma   90.00
#
_symmetry.space_group_name_H-M   'P 1'
#
loop_
_entity.id
_entity.type
_entity.pdbx_description
1 polymer ?
#
loop_
_entity_poly.entity_id
_entity_poly.type
_entity_poly.pdbx_seq_one_letter_code
_entity_poly.pdbx_strand_id
1 'polypeptide(L)' 'MLAKEEAREKLEGNFCPDTSIVIEGILSKKVEEGEIEGTILIHRAVISELEHQANLGKPIGFAGLEEL' A
#
# COMPACT_ATOMS: atom_id res chain seq x y z
N MET A 1 -7.40 -4.33 32.54
CA MET A 1 -6.05 -3.93 32.09
C MET A 1 -6.27 -3.26 30.74
N LEU A 2 -6.42 -1.94 30.76
CA LEU A 2 -6.68 -1.14 29.57
C LEU A 2 -5.37 -1.14 28.76
N ALA A 3 -5.37 -1.85 27.64
CA ALA A 3 -4.29 -1.70 26.66
C ALA A 3 -4.32 -0.23 26.25
N LYS A 4 -3.24 0.49 26.57
CA LYS A 4 -3.01 1.83 26.03
C LYS A 4 -2.83 1.64 24.53
N GLU A 5 -3.90 1.88 23.79
CA GLU A 5 -3.84 2.15 22.37
C GLU A 5 -3.11 3.49 22.27
N GLU A 6 -1.79 3.44 22.10
CA GLU A 6 -1.02 4.61 21.67
C GLU A 6 -1.67 5.04 20.36
N ALA A 7 -2.41 6.14 20.38
CA ALA A 7 -3.05 6.69 19.20
C ALA A 7 -1.97 6.87 18.13
N ARG A 8 -1.95 5.98 17.14
CA ARG A 8 -1.06 6.09 16.00
C ARG A 8 -1.42 7.41 15.32
N GLU A 9 -0.41 8.22 15.03
CA GLU A 9 -0.62 9.51 14.41
C GLU A 9 -1.31 9.30 13.06
N LYS A 10 -2.54 9.80 12.97
CA LYS A 10 -3.35 9.71 11.76
C LYS A 10 -2.79 10.68 10.73
N LEU A 11 -2.35 10.14 9.60
CA LEU A 11 -1.80 10.90 8.49
C LEU A 11 -2.94 11.27 7.54
N GLU A 12 -3.20 12.56 7.39
CA GLU A 12 -4.20 13.08 6.46
C GLU A 12 -3.52 13.79 5.27
N GLY A 13 -3.90 13.46 4.03
CA GLY A 13 -3.37 14.16 2.86
C GLY A 13 -3.31 13.36 1.57
N ASN A 14 -2.32 13.69 0.73
CA ASN A 14 -2.06 13.01 -0.54
C ASN A 14 -0.79 12.15 -0.38
N PHE A 15 -0.91 10.85 -0.66
CA PHE A 15 0.16 9.88 -0.49
C PHE A 15 0.55 9.29 -1.84
N CYS A 16 1.84 9.32 -2.17
CA CYS A 16 2.36 8.61 -3.34
C CYS A 16 3.14 7.39 -2.83
N PRO A 17 2.52 6.20 -2.75
CA PRO A 17 3.21 5.01 -2.26
C PRO A 17 4.35 4.60 -3.19
N ASP A 18 5.38 4.00 -2.61
CA ASP A 18 6.42 3.31 -3.36
C ASP A 18 5.98 1.90 -3.77
N THR A 19 6.78 1.22 -4.60
CA THR A 19 6.43 -0.14 -5.06
C THR A 19 6.43 -1.14 -3.88
N SER A 20 7.31 -0.97 -2.89
CA SER A 20 7.43 -1.90 -1.76
C SER A 20 6.19 -1.94 -0.88
N ILE A 21 5.63 -0.79 -0.49
CA ILE A 21 4.48 -0.73 0.40
C ILE A 21 3.23 -1.36 -0.24
N VAL A 22 3.16 -1.32 -1.58
CA VAL A 22 2.11 -1.98 -2.37
C VAL A 22 2.36 -3.50 -2.42
N ILE A 23 3.58 -3.95 -2.70
CA ILE A 23 3.90 -5.39 -2.75
C ILE A 23 3.68 -6.07 -1.39
N GLU A 24 3.97 -5.38 -0.28
CA GLU A 24 3.88 -5.93 1.08
C GLU A 24 2.48 -5.86 1.69
N GLY A 25 1.48 -5.28 0.99
CA GLY A 25 0.12 -5.16 1.51
C GLY A 25 -0.02 -4.19 2.69
N ILE A 26 0.95 -3.28 2.86
CA ILE A 26 1.00 -2.37 4.02
C ILE A 26 0.08 -1.16 3.78
N LEU A 27 -0.14 -0.78 2.52
CA LEU A 27 -0.93 0.38 2.17
C LEU A 27 -2.41 0.19 2.55
N SER A 28 -3.02 -0.89 2.09
CA SER A 28 -4.40 -1.28 2.41
C SER A 28 -4.58 -1.40 3.92
N LYS A 29 -3.65 -2.10 4.60
CA LYS A 29 -3.66 -2.22 6.06
C LYS A 29 -3.68 -0.87 6.78
N LYS A 30 -2.84 0.08 6.37
CA LYS A 30 -2.80 1.42 6.99
C LYS A 30 -4.07 2.23 6.74
N VAL A 31 -4.70 2.04 5.59
CA VAL A 31 -6.00 2.67 5.26
C VAL A 31 -7.11 2.03 6.10
N GLU A 32 -7.15 0.71 6.22
CA GLU A 32 -8.14 -0.03 7.01
C GLU A 32 -8.02 0.22 8.52
N GLU A 33 -6.80 0.33 9.04
CA GLU A 33 -6.51 0.69 10.44
C GLU A 33 -6.78 2.17 10.75
N GLY A 34 -7.13 2.98 9.73
CA GLY A 34 -7.42 4.41 9.87
C GLY A 34 -6.19 5.27 10.16
N GLU A 35 -4.98 4.74 9.92
CA GLU A 35 -3.72 5.47 10.06
C GLU A 35 -3.48 6.44 8.91
N ILE A 36 -4.03 6.14 7.74
CA ILE A 36 -3.94 6.97 6.53
C ILE A 36 -5.36 7.32 6.09
N GLU A 37 -5.63 8.61 5.95
CA GLU A 37 -6.87 9.10 5.34
C GLU A 37 -6.56 10.14 4.25
N GLY A 38 -7.11 9.94 3.05
CA GLY A 38 -6.98 10.89 1.95
C GLY A 38 -6.78 10.22 0.61
N THR A 39 -6.05 10.88 -0.30
CA THR A 39 -5.91 10.43 -1.68
C THR A 39 -4.62 9.65 -1.88
N ILE A 40 -4.75 8.41 -2.37
CA ILE A 40 -3.61 7.60 -2.81
C ILE A 40 -3.33 7.88 -4.28
N LEU A 41 -2.10 8.29 -4.59
CA LEU A 41 -1.61 8.62 -5.92
C LEU A 41 -0.68 7.52 -6.42
N ILE A 42 -1.21 6.58 -7.20
CA ILE A 42 -0.38 5.50 -7.78
C ILE A 42 0.31 6.01 -9.04
N HIS A 43 1.64 6.07 -9.02
CA HIS A 43 2.42 6.41 -10.21
C HIS A 43 2.29 5.31 -11.26
N ARG A 44 2.03 5.65 -12.53
CA ARG A 44 1.88 4.66 -13.63
C ARG A 44 3.06 3.70 -13.75
N ALA A 45 4.27 4.16 -13.43
CA ALA A 45 5.47 3.30 -13.43
C ALA A 45 5.38 2.14 -12.43
N VAL A 46 4.72 2.32 -11.26
CA VAL A 46 4.50 1.26 -10.27
C VAL A 46 3.62 0.16 -10.88
N ILE A 47 2.51 0.55 -11.52
CA ILE A 47 1.62 -0.40 -12.21
C ILE A 47 2.39 -1.16 -13.29
N SER A 48 3.13 -0.46 -14.15
CA SER A 48 3.90 -1.09 -15.23
C SER A 48 4.98 -2.04 -14.72
N GLU A 49 5.61 -1.74 -13.58
CA GLU A 49 6.58 -2.63 -12.95
C GLU A 49 5.89 -3.91 -12.43
N LEU A 50 4.77 -3.78 -11.72
CA LEU A 50 4.00 -4.90 -11.20
C LEU A 50 3.47 -5.82 -12.31
N GLU A 51 2.88 -5.24 -13.35
CA GLU A 51 2.45 -5.95 -14.56
C GLU A 51 3.62 -6.68 -15.22
N HIS A 52 4.80 -6.04 -15.33
CA HIS A 52 5.98 -6.68 -15.87
C HIS A 52 6.41 -7.90 -15.05
N GLN A 53 6.45 -7.79 -13.72
CA GLN A 53 6.79 -8.93 -12.85
C GLN A 53 5.74 -10.05 -12.94
N ALA A 54 4.46 -9.71 -13.00
CA ALA A 54 3.37 -10.69 -13.12
C ALA A 54 3.43 -11.42 -14.46
N ASN A 55 3.70 -10.71 -15.56
CA ASN A 55 3.89 -11.29 -16.89
C ASN A 55 5.10 -12.24 -16.95
N LEU A 56 6.12 -12.02 -16.12
CA LEU A 56 7.25 -12.95 -15.94
C LEU A 56 6.93 -14.13 -15.00
N GLY A 57 5.69 -14.24 -14.51
CA GLY A 57 5.26 -15.28 -13.59
C GLY A 57 5.79 -15.10 -12.16
N LYS A 58 6.29 -13.91 -11.80
CA LYS A 58 6.84 -13.68 -10.46
C LYS A 58 5.72 -13.37 -9.46
N PRO A 59 5.71 -14.03 -8.27
CA PRO A 59 4.69 -13.82 -7.25
C PRO A 59 4.51 -12.36 -6.83
N ILE A 60 5.61 -11.59 -6.76
CA ILE A 60 5.59 -10.19 -6.35
C ILE A 60 4.73 -9.30 -7.27
N GLY A 61 4.65 -9.63 -8.56
CA GLY A 61 3.82 -8.87 -9.50
C GLY A 61 2.34 -9.12 -9.25
N PHE A 62 1.96 -10.38 -9.01
CA PHE A 62 0.58 -10.73 -8.66
C PHE A 62 0.17 -10.13 -7.32
N ALA A 63 1.02 -10.25 -6.29
CA ALA A 63 0.75 -9.70 -4.96
C ALA A 63 0.54 -8.18 -5.00
N GLY A 64 1.42 -7.44 -5.69
CA GLY A 64 1.26 -5.99 -5.79
C GLY A 64 0.06 -5.57 -6.65
N LEU A 65 -0.34 -6.36 -7.66
CA LEU A 65 -1.56 -6.07 -8.43
C LEU A 65 -2.84 -6.38 -7.65
N GLU A 66 -2.81 -7.33 -6.71
CA GLU A 66 -3.95 -7.67 -5.83
C GLU A 66 -4.20 -6.61 -4.76
N GLU A 67 -3.14 -5.90 -4.33
CA GLU A 67 -3.24 -4.79 -3.38
C GLU A 67 -3.92 -3.53 -3.96
N LEU A 68 -3.84 -3.33 -5.29
CA LEU A 68 -4.37 -2.15 -6.00
C LEU A 68 -5.86 -2.29 -6.37
#